data_AF-A0A0Q4GQM9-F1
#
_entry.id   AF-A0A0Q4GQM9-F1
#
_cell.length_a   1.000
_cell.length_b   1.000
_cell.length_c   1.000
_cell.angle_alpha   90.00
_cell.angle_beta   90.00
_cell.angle_gamma   90.00
#
_symmetry.space_group_name_H-M   'P 1'
#
loop_
_entity.id
_entity.type
_entity.pdbx_description
1 polymer ?
#
loop_
_entity_poly.entity_id
_entity_poly.type
_entity_poly.pdbx_seq_one_letter_code
_entity_poly.pdbx_strand_id
1 'polypeptide(L)' 'MLDSIALPPYISDASDLATAHELISDFGTRAADEAVSRAADARDNDNVIQFCRWRQVARLVTLLARPGVWGTIH' A
#
# COMPACT_ATOMS: atom_id res chain seq x y z
N MET A 1 -1.24 -23.97 8.25
CA MET A 1 -1.40 -22.87 7.27
C MET A 1 -0.32 -21.88 7.63
N LEU A 2 0.87 -22.02 7.04
CA LEU A 2 1.97 -21.11 7.33
C LEU A 2 1.53 -19.76 6.74
N ASP A 3 1.34 -18.76 7.60
CA ASP A 3 1.34 -17.37 7.16
C ASP A 3 2.57 -17.21 6.28
N SER A 4 2.37 -17.06 4.96
CA SER A 4 3.45 -16.61 4.09
C SER A 4 4.05 -15.42 4.78
N ILE A 5 5.33 -15.50 5.16
CA ILE A 5 6.06 -14.40 5.79
C ILE A 5 5.88 -13.21 4.84
N ALA A 6 4.91 -12.36 5.17
CA ALA A 6 4.68 -11.14 4.42
C ALA A 6 5.89 -10.30 4.76
N LEU A 7 6.88 -10.30 3.86
CA LEU A 7 8.01 -9.39 3.97
C LEU A 7 7.42 -8.00 4.24
N PRO A 8 7.89 -7.30 5.28
CA PRO A 8 7.36 -5.99 5.61
C PRO A 8 7.46 -5.11 4.37
N PRO A 9 6.40 -4.33 4.05
CA PRO A 9 6.44 -3.46 2.88
C PRO A 9 7.62 -2.52 3.00
N TYR A 10 8.35 -2.34 1.90
CA TYR A 10 9.39 -1.33 1.84
C TYR A 10 8.73 0.04 1.76
N ILE A 11 9.01 0.89 2.76
CA ILE A 11 8.55 2.28 2.82
C ILE A 11 9.75 3.16 2.53
N SER A 12 9.76 3.79 1.34
CA SER A 12 10.83 4.69 0.92
C SER A 12 10.75 6.05 1.62
N ASP A 13 9.53 6.53 1.87
CA ASP A 13 9.28 7.89 2.36
C ASP A 13 8.05 7.92 3.28
N ALA A 14 8.05 8.80 4.28
CA ALA A 14 6.93 8.93 5.22
C ALA A 14 5.63 9.41 4.54
N SER A 15 5.73 10.11 3.41
CA SER A 15 4.57 10.51 2.61
C SER A 15 3.77 9.33 2.07
N ASP A 16 4.40 8.16 1.83
CA ASP A 16 3.69 6.96 1.38
C ASP A 16 2.74 6.42 2.46
N LEU A 17 3.08 6.60 3.74
CA LEU A 17 2.20 6.28 4.87
C LEU A 17 1.02 7.26 4.95
N ALA A 18 1.27 8.56 4.79
CA ALA A 18 0.20 9.55 4.74
C ALA A 18 -0.78 9.26 3.58
N THR A 19 -0.26 8.99 2.38
CA THR A 19 -1.07 8.60 1.22
C THR A 19 -1.88 7.32 1.49
N ALA A 20 -1.29 6.31 2.13
CA ALA A 20 -2.02 5.10 2.50
C ALA A 20 -3.17 5.38 3.47
N HIS A 21 -2.95 6.25 4.47
CA HIS A 21 -3.99 6.67 5.40
C HIS A 21 -5.13 7.44 4.72
N GLU A 22 -4.79 8.38 3.82
CA GLU A 22 -5.78 9.11 3.02
C GLU A 22 -6.64 8.15 2.19
N LEU A 23 -6.01 7.19 1.51
CA LEU A 23 -6.75 6.19 0.75
C LEU A 23 -7.68 5.35 1.63
N ILE A 24 -7.24 4.92 2.80
CA ILE A 24 -8.08 4.15 3.74
C ILE A 24 -9.26 4.99 4.23
N SER A 25 -9.02 6.27 4.54
CA SER A 25 -10.07 7.21 4.95
C SER A 25 -11.12 7.40 3.85
N ASP A 26 -10.67 7.61 2.62
CA ASP A 26 -11.55 8.03 1.52
C ASP A 26 -12.25 6.85 0.83
N PHE A 27 -11.57 5.71 0.73
CA PHE A 27 -12.04 4.55 -0.05
C PHE A 27 -12.38 3.32 0.81
N GLY A 28 -12.06 3.33 2.10
CA GLY A 28 -12.35 2.23 3.01
C GLY A 28 -11.80 0.90 2.51
N THR A 29 -12.67 -0.11 2.40
CA THR A 29 -12.29 -1.47 1.94
C THR A 29 -11.72 -1.51 0.52
N ARG A 30 -11.99 -0.48 -0.31
CA ARG A 30 -11.52 -0.38 -1.70
C ARG A 30 -10.19 0.36 -1.84
N ALA A 31 -9.59 0.82 -0.74
CA ALA A 31 -8.38 1.62 -0.78
C ALA A 31 -7.19 0.93 -1.47
N ALA A 32 -7.03 -0.38 -1.27
CA ALA A 32 -5.96 -1.14 -1.91
C ALA A 32 -6.17 -1.23 -3.43
N ASP A 33 -7.43 -1.43 -3.87
CA ASP A 33 -7.79 -1.50 -5.28
C ASP A 33 -7.57 -0.14 -5.96
N GLU A 34 -7.91 0.95 -5.29
CA GLU A 34 -7.64 2.31 -5.77
C GLU A 34 -6.14 2.56 -5.99
N ALA A 35 -5.28 2.16 -5.04
CA ALA A 35 -3.83 2.25 -5.22
C ALA A 35 -3.33 1.40 -6.39
N VAL A 36 -3.90 0.20 -6.59
CA VAL A 36 -3.58 -0.65 -7.74
C VAL A 36 -4.03 -0.01 -9.06
N SER A 37 -5.19 0.63 -9.09
CA SER A 37 -5.67 1.38 -10.26
C SER A 37 -4.71 2.50 -10.62
N ARG A 38 -4.30 3.33 -9.65
CA ARG A 38 -3.32 4.40 -9.88
C ARG A 38 -1.95 3.88 -10.33
N ALA A 39 -1.55 2.69 -9.88
CA ALA A 39 -0.36 2.02 -10.41
C ALA A 39 -0.53 1.64 -11.89
N ALA A 40 -1.68 1.06 -12.26
CA ALA A 40 -1.98 0.72 -13.64
C ALA A 40 -1.96 1.98 -14.53
N ASP A 41 -2.60 3.06 -14.10
CA ASP A 41 -2.60 4.34 -14.82
C ASP A 41 -1.17 4.89 -14.99
N ALA A 42 -0.32 4.80 -13.95
CA ALA A 42 1.07 5.23 -14.05
C ALA A 42 1.87 4.38 -15.05
N ARG A 43 1.63 3.06 -15.09
CA ARG A 43 2.26 2.16 -16.07
C ARG A 43 1.80 2.49 -17.49
N ASP A 44 0.51 2.74 -17.68
CA ASP A 44 -0.07 3.03 -18.98
C ASP A 44 0.40 4.40 -19.53
N ASN A 45 0.92 5.27 -18.64
CA ASN A 45 1.61 6.52 -18.97
C ASN A 45 3.16 6.41 -18.97
N ASP A 46 3.71 5.19 -19.03
CA ASP A 46 5.16 4.90 -19.00
C ASP A 46 5.94 5.48 -17.80
N ASN A 47 5.23 5.76 -16.68
CA ASN A 47 5.83 6.30 -15.47
C ASN A 47 6.19 5.18 -14.49
N VAL A 48 7.34 4.53 -14.72
CA VAL A 48 7.83 3.41 -13.91
C VAL A 48 8.04 3.78 -12.43
N ILE A 49 8.42 5.03 -12.14
CA ILE A 49 8.66 5.49 -10.77
C ILE A 49 7.35 5.53 -9.99
N GLN A 50 6.31 6.18 -10.56
CA GLN A 50 5.00 6.23 -9.92
C GLN A 50 4.33 4.86 -9.89
N PHE A 51 4.52 4.03 -10.91
CA PHE A 51 4.05 2.64 -10.88
C PHE A 51 4.62 1.90 -9.65
N CYS A 52 5.94 1.91 -9.47
CA CYS A 52 6.59 1.24 -8.34
C CYS A 52 6.12 1.80 -6.99
N ARG A 53 6.00 3.13 -6.89
CA ARG A 53 5.49 3.79 -5.68
C ARG A 53 4.06 3.35 -5.35
N TRP A 54 3.13 3.41 -6.30
CA TRP A 54 1.74 2.98 -6.09
C TRP A 54 1.62 1.49 -5.75
N ARG A 55 2.50 0.63 -6.29
CA ARG A 55 2.57 -0.79 -5.88
C ARG A 55 3.00 -0.97 -4.43
N GLN A 56 3.90 -0.11 -3.90
CA GLN A 56 4.25 -0.13 -2.48
C GLN A 56 3.11 0.40 -1.62
N VAL A 57 2.47 1.51 -2.02
CA VAL A 57 1.30 2.07 -1.31
C VAL A 57 0.17 1.03 -1.22
N ALA A 58 -0.13 0.30 -2.29
CA ALA A 58 -1.15 -0.75 -2.27
C ALA A 58 -0.86 -1.86 -1.24
N ARG A 59 0.40 -2.28 -1.12
CA ARG A 59 0.82 -3.26 -0.10
C ARG A 59 0.71 -2.69 1.31
N LEU A 60 1.08 -1.42 1.48
CA LEU A 60 0.97 -0.74 2.76
C LEU A 60 -0.48 -0.58 3.21
N VAL A 61 -1.38 -0.16 2.31
CA VAL A 61 -2.83 -0.11 2.56
C VAL A 61 -3.36 -1.49 2.94
N THR A 62 -2.96 -2.54 2.21
CA THR A 62 -3.36 -3.93 2.51
C THR A 62 -2.90 -4.37 3.90
N LEU A 63 -1.75 -3.90 4.37
CA LEU A 63 -1.25 -4.20 5.72
C LEU A 63 -2.02 -3.41 6.78
N LEU A 64 -2.17 -2.10 6.60
CA LEU A 64 -2.79 -1.20 7.58
C LEU A 64 -4.29 -1.42 7.75
N ALA A 65 -4.98 -1.88 6.70
CA ALA A 65 -6.41 -2.20 6.76
C ALA A 65 -6.71 -3.50 7.52
N ARG A 66 -5.69 -4.31 7.88
CA ARG A 66 -5.91 -5.55 8.63
C ARG A 66 -6.12 -5.24 10.10
N PRO A 67 -7.09 -5.89 10.75
CA PRO A 67 -7.25 -5.79 12.19
C PRO A 67 -6.05 -6.44 12.92
N GLY A 68 -5.76 -5.94 14.11
CA GLY A 68 -4.73 -6.48 14.99
C GLY A 68 -3.36 -5.82 14.82
N VAL A 69 -2.41 -6.26 15.64
CA VAL A 69 -1.03 -5.76 15.61
C VAL A 69 -0.19 -6.70 14.76
N TRP A 70 0.53 -6.12 13.80
CA TRP A 70 1.42 -6.83 12.89
C TRP A 70 2.86 -6.40 13.20
N GLY A 71 3.68 -7.33 13.70
CA GLY A 71 5.07 -7.06 14.07
C GLY A 71 5.29 -6.87 15.58
N THR A 72 6.39 -6.22 15.95
CA THR A 72 6.81 -5.99 17.34
C THR A 72 6.28 -4.65 17.85
N ILE A 73 5.68 -4.64 19.04
CA ILE A 73 5.30 -3.41 19.75
C ILE A 73 6.53 -2.91 20.51
N HIS A 74 6.95 -1.67 20.23
CA HIS A 74 8.03 -0.98 20.93
C HIS A 74 7.51 0.05 21.92
#